data_AF-A0A831PF94-F1
#
_entry.id   AF-A0A831PF94-F1
#
_cell.length_a   1.000
_cell.length_b   1.000
_cell.length_c   1.000
_cell.angle_alpha   90.00
_cell.angle_beta   90.00
_cell.angle_gamma   90.00
#
_symmetry.space_group_name_H-M   'P 1'
#
loop_
_entity.id
_entity.type
_entity.pdbx_description
1 polymer ?
#
loop_
_entity_poly.entity_id
_entity_poly.type
_entity_poly.pdbx_seq_one_letter_code
_entity_poly.pdbx_strand_id
1 'polypeptide(L)'
;MPSKRGNGECIDLHNVGRYLHLLCFYKANIAAVLATGLQLTEVRNLEDFIERYNAWVEELAEKKLLPKGREKEEFLLTLSHFQTCNKPLSTRLSCLVEARENMRNFALPFKELREMFSTLPAFTTMVDLADKTLKVKVGKEREDYVFAVVDALDVLGASQTMAINREFYATTRGRILGPTQLYVLAASILALHKAVDAKAKLVLQKGKFFSAIAVDGNALPWHYAKFYVELVRADSRYAETVASSLLTYMNIRDPARLYEIVRNMTYAKDREKLKERETEALSRLLEYEAGGKESD
;
A
#
# COMPACT_ATOMS: atom_id res chain seq x y z
N MET A 1 38.98 -28.48 13.07
CA MET A 1 38.13 -28.32 11.87
C MET A 1 37.62 -26.89 11.84
N PRO A 2 38.02 -26.06 10.87
CA PRO A 2 37.50 -24.70 10.76
C PRO A 2 36.08 -24.74 10.18
N SER A 3 35.13 -24.07 10.82
CA SER A 3 33.78 -23.91 10.29
C SER A 3 33.82 -23.08 9.00
N LYS A 4 33.26 -23.63 7.92
CA LYS A 4 33.02 -22.90 6.67
C LYS A 4 32.04 -21.75 6.99
N ARG A 5 32.54 -20.53 7.21
CA ARG A 5 31.74 -19.32 7.05
C ARG A 5 31.34 -19.26 5.58
N GLY A 6 30.05 -19.43 5.29
CA GLY A 6 29.53 -19.38 3.93
C GLY A 6 29.83 -18.03 3.30
N ASN A 7 30.51 -18.04 2.15
CA ASN A 7 30.62 -16.90 1.24
C ASN A 7 29.28 -16.68 0.53
N GLY A 8 28.23 -16.35 1.29
CA GLY A 8 26.96 -15.93 0.71
C GLY A 8 27.10 -14.54 0.09
N GLU A 9 26.42 -14.29 -1.03
CA GLU A 9 26.33 -12.96 -1.62
C GLU A 9 25.61 -12.02 -0.64
N CYS A 10 26.23 -10.89 -0.32
CA CYS A 10 25.61 -9.86 0.48
C CYS A 10 24.66 -9.03 -0.38
N ILE A 11 23.42 -8.87 0.06
CA ILE A 11 22.44 -7.94 -0.52
C ILE A 11 22.43 -6.65 0.30
N ASP A 12 22.89 -5.57 -0.31
CA ASP A 12 23.06 -4.24 0.28
C ASP A 12 22.48 -3.14 -0.64
N LEU A 13 22.68 -1.87 -0.29
CA LEU A 13 22.18 -0.74 -1.08
C LEU A 13 22.75 -0.68 -2.51
N HIS A 14 23.91 -1.29 -2.79
CA HIS A 14 24.54 -1.26 -4.10
C HIS A 14 23.94 -2.27 -5.08
N ASN A 15 23.41 -3.40 -4.60
CA ASN A 15 22.87 -4.46 -5.45
C ASN A 15 21.40 -4.81 -5.21
N VAL A 16 20.74 -4.24 -4.19
CA VAL A 16 19.32 -4.52 -3.85
C VAL A 16 18.36 -4.34 -5.03
N GLY A 17 18.68 -3.45 -5.97
CA GLY A 17 17.89 -3.26 -7.21
C GLY A 17 17.64 -4.55 -7.99
N ARG A 18 18.58 -5.51 -7.97
CA ARG A 18 18.45 -6.81 -8.64
C ARG A 18 17.44 -7.73 -7.96
N TYR A 19 17.12 -7.44 -6.70
CA TYR A 19 16.34 -8.29 -5.79
C TYR A 19 15.00 -7.68 -5.39
N LEU A 20 14.61 -6.52 -5.93
CA LEU A 20 13.34 -5.85 -5.60
C LEU A 20 12.09 -6.65 -5.96
N HIS A 21 12.20 -7.64 -6.85
CA HIS A 21 11.13 -8.60 -7.15
C HIS A 21 10.87 -9.58 -5.97
N LEU A 22 11.78 -9.70 -5.01
CA LEU A 22 11.52 -10.47 -3.80
C LEU A 22 10.69 -9.62 -2.83
N LEU A 23 9.55 -10.14 -2.37
CA LEU A 23 8.55 -9.40 -1.60
C LEU A 23 9.11 -8.71 -0.33
N CYS A 24 10.12 -9.31 0.30
CA CYS A 24 10.80 -8.67 1.44
C CYS A 24 11.55 -7.41 1.01
N PHE A 25 12.37 -7.46 -0.04
CA PHE A 25 13.06 -6.25 -0.53
C PHE A 25 12.09 -5.24 -1.14
N TYR A 26 11.01 -5.70 -1.77
CA TYR A 26 9.90 -4.85 -2.18
C TYR A 26 9.31 -4.08 -1.00
N LYS A 27 8.98 -4.76 0.10
CA LYS A 27 8.45 -4.12 1.32
C LYS A 27 9.43 -3.14 1.95
N ALA A 28 10.71 -3.50 2.00
CA ALA A 28 11.75 -2.58 2.48
C ALA A 28 11.84 -1.34 1.59
N ASN A 29 11.73 -1.50 0.27
CA ASN A 29 11.71 -0.40 -0.69
C ASN A 29 10.49 0.50 -0.52
N ILE A 30 9.30 -0.08 -0.34
CA ILE A 30 8.08 0.71 -0.08
C ILE A 30 8.19 1.45 1.27
N ALA A 31 8.73 0.82 2.31
CA ALA A 31 8.98 1.51 3.58
C ALA A 31 9.95 2.69 3.40
N ALA A 32 11.04 2.50 2.64
CA ALA A 32 11.97 3.57 2.30
C ALA A 32 11.26 4.72 1.56
N VAL A 33 10.48 4.42 0.53
CA VAL A 33 9.71 5.41 -0.24
C VAL A 33 8.73 6.16 0.64
N LEU A 34 7.99 5.47 1.51
CA LEU A 34 7.00 6.10 2.40
C LEU A 34 7.63 7.02 3.45
N ALA A 35 8.82 6.65 3.92
CA ALA A 35 9.52 7.36 4.96
C ALA A 35 10.28 8.57 4.41
N THR A 36 10.98 8.40 3.30
CA THR A 36 11.97 9.38 2.81
C THR A 36 11.65 9.97 1.44
N GLY A 37 10.70 9.39 0.70
CA GLY A 37 10.46 9.72 -0.71
C GLY A 37 11.55 9.22 -1.65
N LEU A 38 12.41 8.28 -1.22
CA LEU A 38 13.49 7.69 -2.01
C LEU A 38 13.36 6.17 -2.07
N GLN A 39 13.71 5.59 -3.23
CA GLN A 39 13.92 4.15 -3.35
C GLN A 39 15.25 3.74 -2.71
N LEU A 40 15.37 2.47 -2.32
CA LEU A 40 16.62 1.94 -1.77
C LEU A 40 17.81 2.08 -2.75
N THR A 41 17.54 1.98 -4.05
CA THR A 41 18.54 2.13 -5.12
C THR A 41 19.01 3.57 -5.32
N GLU A 42 18.26 4.54 -4.80
CA GLU A 42 18.51 5.98 -4.93
C GLU A 42 19.26 6.55 -3.72
N VAL A 43 19.44 5.76 -2.65
CA VAL A 43 20.13 6.21 -1.44
C VAL A 43 21.60 6.49 -1.76
N ARG A 44 22.00 7.76 -1.65
CA ARG A 44 23.38 8.24 -1.80
C ARG A 44 23.95 8.79 -0.49
N ASN A 45 23.15 9.54 0.25
CA ASN A 45 23.49 10.03 1.58
C ASN A 45 22.78 9.18 2.63
N LEU A 46 23.52 8.31 3.30
CA LEU A 46 22.97 7.37 4.27
C LEU A 46 22.51 8.07 5.56
N GLU A 47 23.18 9.13 5.98
CA GLU A 47 22.85 9.85 7.21
C GLU A 47 21.51 10.59 7.07
N ASP A 48 21.32 11.36 5.98
CA ASP A 48 20.05 12.03 5.66
C ASP A 48 18.91 11.01 5.47
N PHE A 49 19.20 9.87 4.83
CA PHE A 49 18.21 8.80 4.71
C PHE A 49 17.75 8.25 6.07
N ILE A 50 18.69 7.97 6.98
CA ILE A 50 18.39 7.47 8.32
C ILE A 50 17.60 8.51 9.11
N GLU A 51 17.99 9.78 9.04
CA GLU A 51 17.30 10.88 9.73
C GLU A 51 15.84 10.97 9.30
N ARG A 52 15.58 11.04 7.99
CA ARG A 52 14.21 11.11 7.44
C ARG A 52 13.40 9.87 7.77
N TYR A 53 14.02 8.69 7.68
CA TYR A 53 13.34 7.44 8.00
C TYR A 53 12.92 7.40 9.46
N ASN A 54 13.83 7.75 10.37
CA ASN A 54 13.57 7.76 11.80
C ASN A 54 12.53 8.81 12.18
N ALA A 55 12.56 10.00 11.57
CA ALA A 55 11.54 11.03 11.76
C ALA A 55 10.13 10.49 11.41
N TRP A 56 10.00 9.71 10.34
CA TRP A 56 8.74 9.06 10.02
C TRP A 56 8.33 7.99 11.05
N VAL A 57 9.27 7.18 11.54
CA VAL A 57 9.00 6.21 12.63
C VAL A 57 8.50 6.92 13.90
N GLU A 58 9.09 8.07 14.23
CA GLU A 58 8.65 8.90 15.35
C GLU A 58 7.25 9.46 15.14
N GLU A 59 6.97 9.99 13.94
CA GLU A 59 5.61 10.44 13.56
C GLU A 59 4.58 9.31 13.72
N LEU A 60 4.92 8.08 13.31
CA LEU A 60 4.06 6.91 13.47
C LEU A 60 3.85 6.56 14.96
N ALA A 61 4.88 6.68 15.79
CA ALA A 61 4.79 6.45 17.23
C ALA A 61 3.87 7.49 17.90
N GLU A 62 4.08 8.78 17.63
CA GLU A 62 3.28 9.89 18.16
C GLU A 62 1.80 9.75 17.79
N LYS A 63 1.52 9.38 16.53
CA LYS A 63 0.16 9.15 16.02
C LYS A 63 -0.44 7.80 16.42
N LYS A 64 0.25 7.04 17.29
CA LYS A 64 -0.16 5.69 17.75
C LYS A 64 -0.51 4.77 16.58
N LEU A 65 0.29 4.85 15.51
CA LEU A 65 0.20 4.05 14.29
C LEU A 65 1.05 2.78 14.36
N LEU A 66 1.99 2.71 15.33
CA LEU A 66 2.72 1.48 15.62
C LEU A 66 1.80 0.45 16.31
N PRO A 67 2.06 -0.86 16.14
CA PRO A 67 1.32 -1.91 16.83
C PRO A 67 1.38 -1.76 18.35
N LYS A 68 0.28 -2.09 19.04
CA LYS A 68 0.24 -2.08 20.52
C LYS A 68 1.33 -2.99 21.10
N GLY A 69 2.08 -2.47 22.07
CA GLY A 69 3.13 -3.22 22.78
C GLY A 69 4.45 -3.32 22.03
N ARG A 70 4.66 -2.49 21.01
CA ARG A 70 5.94 -2.35 20.32
C ARG A 70 6.50 -0.96 20.59
N GLU A 71 7.79 -0.92 20.86
CA GLU A 71 8.54 0.32 21.07
C GLU A 71 9.05 0.86 19.74
N LYS A 72 9.19 2.19 19.62
CA LYS A 72 9.65 2.81 18.36
C LYS A 72 11.11 2.43 18.07
N GLU A 73 11.87 2.20 19.13
CA GLU A 73 13.27 1.82 19.17
C GLU A 73 13.53 0.52 18.39
N GLU A 74 12.56 -0.38 18.29
CA GLU A 74 12.65 -1.60 17.48
C GLU A 74 12.73 -1.31 15.97
N PHE A 75 12.25 -0.14 15.54
CA PHE A 75 12.14 0.24 14.13
C PHE A 75 13.14 1.30 13.71
N LEU A 76 13.84 1.94 14.65
CA LEU A 76 14.83 2.97 14.33
C LEU A 76 16.04 2.37 13.62
N LEU A 77 16.53 3.10 12.62
CA LEU A 77 17.75 2.76 11.89
C LEU A 77 18.95 3.48 12.48
N THR A 78 20.10 2.81 12.43
CA THR A 78 21.40 3.36 12.78
C THR A 78 22.41 2.99 11.71
N LEU A 79 23.55 3.69 11.65
CA LEU A 79 24.62 3.38 10.69
C LEU A 79 25.08 1.92 10.79
N SER A 80 25.11 1.34 12.00
CA SER A 80 25.53 -0.06 12.19
C SER A 80 24.63 -1.06 11.46
N HIS A 81 23.35 -0.72 11.24
CA HIS A 81 22.40 -1.55 10.49
C HIS A 81 22.73 -1.67 9.01
N PHE A 82 23.59 -0.81 8.46
CA PHE A 82 24.03 -0.81 7.06
C PHE A 82 25.46 -1.32 6.87
N GLN A 83 26.21 -1.52 7.95
CA GLN A 83 27.64 -1.86 7.88
C GLN A 83 27.91 -3.37 7.84
N THR A 84 27.09 -4.19 8.51
CA THR A 84 27.35 -5.62 8.65
C THR A 84 26.26 -6.46 7.98
N CYS A 85 26.63 -7.13 6.89
CA CYS A 85 25.74 -7.97 6.11
C CYS A 85 25.70 -9.42 6.64
N ASN A 86 25.13 -9.59 7.83
CA ASN A 86 25.15 -10.86 8.57
C ASN A 86 23.78 -11.47 8.82
N LYS A 87 22.68 -10.83 8.36
CA LYS A 87 21.35 -11.42 8.51
C LYS A 87 21.14 -12.40 7.36
N PRO A 88 20.98 -13.71 7.61
CA PRO A 88 20.67 -14.64 6.54
C PRO A 88 19.31 -14.29 5.95
N LEU A 89 19.18 -14.38 4.62
CA LEU A 89 17.90 -14.13 3.96
C LEU A 89 16.84 -15.10 4.51
N SER A 90 15.69 -14.57 4.90
CA SER A 90 14.60 -15.38 5.44
C SER A 90 14.07 -16.32 4.37
N THR A 91 14.18 -17.63 4.60
CA THR A 91 13.55 -18.66 3.77
C THR A 91 12.05 -18.80 4.02
N ARG A 92 11.47 -17.94 4.89
CA ARG A 92 10.03 -17.92 5.11
C ARG A 92 9.34 -17.51 3.82
N LEU A 93 8.27 -18.25 3.50
CA LEU A 93 7.49 -18.11 2.27
C LEU A 93 7.01 -16.68 1.98
N SER A 94 6.90 -15.82 3.01
CA SER A 94 6.53 -14.41 2.88
C SER A 94 7.59 -13.52 2.19
N CYS A 95 8.86 -13.93 2.11
CA CYS A 95 9.92 -13.17 1.43
C CYS A 95 10.05 -13.56 -0.05
N LEU A 96 9.59 -14.76 -0.44
CA LEU A 96 9.82 -15.39 -1.74
C LEU A 96 8.51 -15.71 -2.52
N VAL A 97 7.43 -14.98 -2.24
CA VAL A 97 6.09 -15.32 -2.76
C VAL A 97 6.05 -15.32 -4.30
N GLU A 98 6.61 -14.30 -4.98
CA GLU A 98 6.67 -14.24 -6.45
C GLU A 98 7.51 -15.38 -7.07
N ALA A 99 8.60 -15.79 -6.42
CA ALA A 99 9.45 -16.89 -6.89
C ALA A 99 8.68 -18.24 -6.90
N ARG A 100 7.68 -18.42 -6.03
CA ARG A 100 6.91 -19.67 -5.94
C ARG A 100 5.76 -19.76 -6.93
N GLU A 101 5.11 -18.65 -7.29
CA GLU A 101 4.10 -18.63 -8.37
C GLU A 101 4.74 -19.12 -9.68
N ASN A 102 5.99 -18.73 -9.94
CA ASN A 102 6.78 -19.19 -11.10
C ASN A 102 7.45 -20.57 -10.91
N MET A 103 7.58 -21.10 -9.68
CA MET A 103 8.35 -22.32 -9.38
C MET A 103 7.60 -23.33 -8.51
N ARG A 104 6.30 -23.54 -8.78
CA ARG A 104 5.40 -24.44 -8.02
C ARG A 104 5.91 -25.89 -7.82
N ASN A 105 6.91 -26.34 -8.58
CA ASN A 105 7.45 -27.71 -8.55
C ASN A 105 8.81 -27.91 -7.86
N PHE A 106 9.48 -26.87 -7.34
CA PHE A 106 10.80 -27.02 -6.73
C PHE A 106 10.86 -26.43 -5.32
N ALA A 107 10.39 -27.19 -4.32
CA ALA A 107 10.54 -26.83 -2.91
C ALA A 107 11.96 -27.12 -2.34
N LEU A 108 12.76 -27.92 -3.05
CA LEU A 108 14.09 -28.39 -2.61
C LEU A 108 15.22 -27.35 -2.73
N PRO A 109 15.36 -26.55 -3.81
CA PRO A 109 16.46 -25.58 -3.95
C PRO A 109 16.44 -24.43 -2.92
N PHE A 110 15.27 -24.10 -2.36
CA PHE A 110 15.14 -22.98 -1.42
C PHE A 110 15.69 -23.28 -0.02
N LYS A 111 15.85 -24.55 0.37
CA LYS A 111 16.58 -24.91 1.59
C LYS A 111 18.07 -24.62 1.46
N GLU A 112 18.61 -24.70 0.25
CA GLU A 112 20.04 -24.47 -0.05
C GLU A 112 20.38 -22.98 -0.10
N LEU A 113 19.41 -22.10 -0.37
CA LEU A 113 19.59 -20.64 -0.32
C LEU A 113 19.85 -20.07 1.08
N ARG A 114 19.61 -20.86 2.16
CA ARG A 114 19.70 -20.43 3.57
C ARG A 114 21.10 -19.92 3.97
N GLU A 115 22.11 -20.23 3.17
CA GLU A 115 23.51 -19.82 3.36
C GLU A 115 24.10 -19.08 2.13
N MET A 116 23.30 -18.93 1.06
CA MET A 116 23.77 -18.31 -0.19
C MET A 116 23.61 -16.80 -0.20
N PHE A 117 22.70 -16.24 0.61
CA PHE A 117 22.44 -14.81 0.64
C PHE A 117 22.35 -14.28 2.08
N SER A 118 23.07 -13.21 2.35
CA SER A 118 22.90 -12.39 3.54
C SER A 118 22.37 -11.00 3.16
N THR A 119 21.76 -10.31 4.11
CA THR A 119 21.18 -8.99 3.95
C THR A 119 21.60 -8.08 5.08
N LEU A 120 21.49 -6.77 4.84
CA LEU A 120 21.63 -5.77 5.88
C LEU A 120 20.51 -5.88 6.94
N PRO A 121 20.83 -5.74 8.25
CA PRO A 121 19.85 -5.58 9.32
C PRO A 121 18.82 -4.48 9.02
N ALA A 122 19.24 -3.39 8.38
CA ALA A 122 18.35 -2.29 8.00
C ALA A 122 17.15 -2.76 7.18
N PHE A 123 17.36 -3.62 6.18
CA PHE A 123 16.27 -4.14 5.36
C PHE A 123 15.30 -4.99 6.19
N THR A 124 15.82 -5.80 7.13
CA THR A 124 14.95 -6.58 8.03
C THR A 124 14.06 -5.66 8.87
N THR A 125 14.64 -4.61 9.46
CA THR A 125 13.91 -3.61 10.24
C THR A 125 12.84 -2.90 9.40
N MET A 126 13.14 -2.53 8.16
CA MET A 126 12.18 -1.91 7.24
C MET A 126 11.04 -2.86 6.83
N VAL A 127 11.35 -4.14 6.56
CA VAL A 127 10.32 -5.14 6.29
C VAL A 127 9.39 -5.31 7.49
N ASP A 128 9.96 -5.41 8.69
CA ASP A 128 9.19 -5.55 9.91
C ASP A 128 8.29 -4.33 10.15
N LEU A 129 8.78 -3.11 9.89
CA LEU A 129 7.95 -1.91 9.93
C LEU A 129 6.81 -2.01 8.91
N ALA A 130 7.12 -2.30 7.65
CA ALA A 130 6.13 -2.43 6.57
C ALA A 130 5.03 -3.46 6.91
N ASP A 131 5.43 -4.64 7.39
CA ASP A 131 4.50 -5.70 7.79
C ASP A 131 3.60 -5.33 8.97
N LYS A 132 3.94 -4.28 9.71
CA LYS A 132 3.19 -3.84 10.88
C LYS A 132 2.33 -2.61 10.59
N THR A 133 2.74 -1.74 9.68
CA THR A 133 2.08 -0.45 9.44
C THR A 133 1.30 -0.42 8.13
N LEU A 134 1.69 -1.21 7.13
CA LEU A 134 1.13 -1.19 5.77
C LEU A 134 0.05 -2.25 5.55
N LYS A 135 -0.69 -2.57 6.62
CA LYS A 135 -1.76 -3.57 6.62
C LYS A 135 -3.12 -2.93 6.72
N VAL A 136 -4.03 -3.36 5.85
CA VAL A 136 -5.42 -2.95 5.83
C VAL A 136 -6.31 -4.09 6.30
N LYS A 137 -7.31 -3.78 7.11
CA LYS A 137 -8.27 -4.76 7.63
C LYS A 137 -9.30 -5.07 6.55
N VAL A 138 -9.53 -6.36 6.26
CA VAL A 138 -10.43 -6.80 5.19
C VAL A 138 -11.61 -7.64 5.67
N GLY A 139 -11.57 -8.11 6.93
CA GLY A 139 -12.68 -8.83 7.54
C GLY A 139 -12.90 -8.45 9.00
N LYS A 140 -13.96 -9.02 9.59
CA LYS A 140 -14.35 -8.74 10.98
C LYS A 140 -13.43 -9.43 12.00
N GLU A 141 -12.81 -10.54 11.59
CA GLU A 141 -11.89 -11.30 12.44
C GLU A 141 -10.65 -10.46 12.80
N ARG A 142 -10.11 -10.73 14.00
CA ARG A 142 -9.01 -9.94 14.58
C ARG A 142 -7.72 -10.02 13.76
N GLU A 143 -7.51 -11.10 12.99
CA GLU A 143 -6.29 -11.32 12.22
C GLU A 143 -6.48 -11.11 10.72
N ASP A 144 -7.65 -10.63 10.29
CA ASP A 144 -7.98 -10.53 8.87
C ASP A 144 -7.46 -9.23 8.25
N TYR A 145 -6.15 -9.19 8.06
CA TYR A 145 -5.40 -8.10 7.47
C TYR A 145 -4.66 -8.55 6.21
N VAL A 146 -4.55 -7.63 5.25
CA VAL A 146 -3.73 -7.80 4.05
C VAL A 146 -2.73 -6.65 3.98
N PHE A 147 -1.51 -6.95 3.55
CA PHE A 147 -0.60 -5.90 3.08
C PHE A 147 -1.18 -5.32 1.79
N ALA A 148 -1.26 -4.00 1.66
CA ALA A 148 -1.87 -3.34 0.51
C ALA A 148 -1.16 -2.02 0.15
N VAL A 149 -0.61 -1.92 -1.05
CA VAL A 149 0.15 -0.75 -1.55
C VAL A 149 -0.35 -0.36 -2.94
N VAL A 150 -0.47 0.93 -3.21
CA VAL A 150 -0.67 1.46 -4.57
C VAL A 150 0.70 1.81 -5.15
N ASP A 151 1.26 0.90 -5.94
CA ASP A 151 2.57 1.04 -6.54
C ASP A 151 2.48 1.84 -7.84
N ALA A 152 3.06 3.04 -7.83
CA ALA A 152 3.16 3.91 -8.99
C ALA A 152 4.61 4.35 -9.25
N LEU A 153 5.60 3.61 -8.73
CA LEU A 153 7.01 4.01 -8.78
C LEU A 153 7.51 4.20 -10.21
N ASP A 154 7.21 3.24 -11.08
CA ASP A 154 7.68 3.25 -12.48
C ASP A 154 7.10 4.41 -13.30
N VAL A 155 5.94 4.93 -12.91
CA VAL A 155 5.16 5.91 -13.70
C VAL A 155 5.16 7.31 -13.11
N LEU A 156 5.20 7.45 -11.78
CA LEU A 156 5.09 8.73 -11.07
C LEU A 156 6.30 9.03 -10.16
N GLY A 157 7.20 8.06 -9.97
CA GLY A 157 8.34 8.19 -9.07
C GLY A 157 7.98 8.10 -7.58
N ALA A 158 9.03 8.16 -6.73
CA ALA A 158 8.92 7.89 -5.31
C ALA A 158 8.11 8.94 -4.53
N SER A 159 8.29 10.24 -4.82
CA SER A 159 7.59 11.32 -4.10
C SER A 159 6.07 11.26 -4.26
N GLN A 160 5.57 11.08 -5.49
CA GLN A 160 4.14 11.00 -5.74
C GLN A 160 3.55 9.66 -5.25
N THR A 161 4.29 8.56 -5.41
CA THR A 161 3.91 7.25 -4.82
C THR A 161 3.77 7.34 -3.30
N MET A 162 4.66 8.06 -2.63
CA MET A 162 4.57 8.32 -1.19
C MET A 162 3.28 9.07 -0.84
N ALA A 163 2.96 10.16 -1.55
CA ALA A 163 1.76 10.95 -1.29
C ALA A 163 0.47 10.12 -1.45
N ILE A 164 0.36 9.37 -2.57
CA ILE A 164 -0.75 8.46 -2.86
C ILE A 164 -0.95 7.45 -1.74
N ASN A 165 0.13 6.77 -1.32
CA ASN A 165 0.01 5.74 -0.30
C ASN A 165 -0.27 6.31 1.08
N ARG A 166 0.28 7.48 1.45
CA ARG A 166 -0.06 8.15 2.71
C ARG A 166 -1.57 8.46 2.78
N GLU A 167 -2.17 8.94 1.69
CA GLU A 167 -3.61 9.15 1.62
C GLU A 167 -4.41 7.83 1.64
N PHE A 168 -3.91 6.79 0.95
CA PHE A 168 -4.51 5.47 0.97
C PHE A 168 -4.57 4.90 2.39
N TYR A 169 -3.48 4.92 3.14
CA TYR A 169 -3.47 4.43 4.52
C TYR A 169 -4.28 5.31 5.48
N ALA A 170 -4.24 6.63 5.33
CA ALA A 170 -5.09 7.53 6.12
C ALA A 170 -6.59 7.24 5.90
N THR A 171 -6.96 6.90 4.66
CA THR A 171 -8.34 6.59 4.27
C THR A 171 -8.75 5.18 4.69
N THR A 172 -7.88 4.18 4.64
CA THR A 172 -8.20 2.80 5.06
C THR A 172 -8.13 2.58 6.58
N ARG A 173 -7.43 3.45 7.33
CA ARG A 173 -7.21 3.30 8.78
C ARG A 173 -8.51 3.11 9.55
N GLY A 174 -8.58 2.04 10.34
CA GLY A 174 -9.70 1.75 11.24
C GLY A 174 -10.96 1.22 10.55
N ARG A 175 -10.97 1.09 9.22
CA ARG A 175 -12.10 0.58 8.43
C ARG A 175 -11.84 -0.86 7.99
N ILE A 176 -12.93 -1.56 7.67
CA ILE A 176 -12.89 -2.90 7.08
C ILE A 176 -13.28 -2.76 5.62
N LEU A 177 -12.35 -3.04 4.71
CA LEU A 177 -12.56 -2.88 3.27
C LEU A 177 -12.27 -4.19 2.55
N GLY A 178 -13.27 -4.69 1.83
CA GLY A 178 -13.11 -5.85 0.96
C GLY A 178 -12.21 -5.54 -0.26
N PRO A 179 -11.77 -6.58 -1.00
CA PRO A 179 -10.89 -6.40 -2.17
C PRO A 179 -11.41 -5.41 -3.22
N THR A 180 -12.72 -5.46 -3.54
CA THR A 180 -13.36 -4.51 -4.46
C THR A 180 -13.24 -3.08 -3.96
N GLN A 181 -13.47 -2.87 -2.66
CA GLN A 181 -13.40 -1.54 -2.06
C GLN A 181 -11.97 -0.98 -2.08
N LEU A 182 -10.96 -1.82 -1.85
CA LEU A 182 -9.55 -1.45 -1.93
C LEU A 182 -9.13 -1.08 -3.37
N TYR A 183 -9.59 -1.86 -4.36
CA TYR A 183 -9.32 -1.58 -5.77
C TYR A 183 -9.91 -0.25 -6.22
N VAL A 184 -11.19 -0.02 -5.92
CA VAL A 184 -11.86 1.25 -6.25
C VAL A 184 -11.26 2.41 -5.46
N LEU A 185 -10.81 2.19 -4.23
CA LEU A 185 -10.14 3.22 -3.44
C LEU A 185 -8.80 3.61 -4.06
N ALA A 186 -8.00 2.64 -4.49
CA ALA A 186 -6.75 2.88 -5.20
C ALA A 186 -6.99 3.71 -6.47
N ALA A 187 -7.97 3.32 -7.29
CA ALA A 187 -8.33 4.06 -8.50
C ALA A 187 -8.80 5.48 -8.18
N SER A 188 -9.60 5.64 -7.13
CA SER A 188 -10.12 6.94 -6.72
C SER A 188 -8.99 7.87 -6.28
N ILE A 189 -8.05 7.39 -5.45
CA ILE A 189 -6.91 8.21 -5.00
C ILE A 189 -6.01 8.58 -6.18
N LEU A 190 -5.75 7.66 -7.11
CA LEU A 190 -4.99 7.99 -8.32
C LEU A 190 -5.65 9.10 -9.14
N ALA A 191 -6.98 9.04 -9.31
CA ALA A 191 -7.73 10.09 -9.98
C ALA A 191 -7.63 11.44 -9.25
N LEU A 192 -7.69 11.45 -7.91
CA LEU A 192 -7.53 12.67 -7.10
C LEU A 192 -6.13 13.28 -7.21
N HIS A 193 -5.10 12.45 -7.38
CA HIS A 193 -3.71 12.90 -7.57
C HIS A 193 -3.38 13.27 -9.03
N LYS A 194 -4.40 13.35 -9.91
CA LYS A 194 -4.25 13.63 -11.34
C LYS A 194 -3.20 12.70 -12.01
N ALA A 195 -3.13 11.45 -11.56
CA ALA A 195 -2.25 10.43 -12.10
C ALA A 195 -2.79 9.83 -13.42
N VAL A 196 -3.10 10.72 -14.36
CA VAL A 196 -3.65 10.43 -15.69
C VAL A 196 -2.65 9.54 -16.43
N ASP A 197 -3.11 8.42 -16.98
CA ASP A 197 -2.31 7.39 -17.69
C ASP A 197 -1.26 6.63 -16.85
N ALA A 198 -1.23 6.84 -15.53
CA ALA A 198 -0.40 6.05 -14.63
C ALA A 198 -0.93 4.61 -14.57
N LYS A 199 -0.19 3.67 -15.16
CA LYS A 199 -0.43 2.22 -14.99
C LYS A 199 0.12 1.76 -13.64
N ALA A 200 -0.45 2.28 -12.57
CA ALA A 200 -0.14 1.87 -11.21
C ALA A 200 -0.61 0.42 -10.96
N LYS A 201 -0.16 -0.17 -9.85
CA LYS A 201 -0.55 -1.53 -9.43
C LYS A 201 -1.03 -1.48 -7.99
N LEU A 202 -2.22 -2.02 -7.71
CA LEU A 202 -2.61 -2.37 -6.35
C LEU A 202 -1.98 -3.71 -6.01
N VAL A 203 -0.96 -3.67 -5.16
CA VAL A 203 -0.27 -4.84 -4.64
C VAL A 203 -0.93 -5.29 -3.35
N LEU A 204 -1.40 -6.53 -3.31
CA LEU A 204 -2.03 -7.13 -2.14
C LEU A 204 -1.27 -8.40 -1.73
N GLN A 205 -1.06 -8.58 -0.42
CA GLN A 205 -0.52 -9.83 0.10
C GLN A 205 -1.20 -10.29 1.38
N LYS A 206 -1.64 -11.55 1.38
CA LYS A 206 -2.20 -12.26 2.54
C LYS A 206 -1.54 -13.63 2.69
N GLY A 207 -0.69 -13.79 3.70
CA GLY A 207 0.04 -15.04 3.92
C GLY A 207 0.92 -15.40 2.73
N LYS A 208 0.57 -16.45 1.98
CA LYS A 208 1.30 -16.89 0.77
C LYS A 208 0.68 -16.37 -0.53
N PHE A 209 -0.46 -15.71 -0.48
CA PHE A 209 -1.13 -15.16 -1.65
C PHE A 209 -0.61 -13.74 -1.90
N PHE A 210 -0.18 -13.49 -3.12
CA PHE A 210 0.25 -12.19 -3.61
C PHE A 210 -0.49 -11.91 -4.91
N SER A 211 -0.98 -10.69 -5.07
CA SER A 211 -1.54 -10.22 -6.34
C SER A 211 -1.08 -8.79 -6.61
N ALA A 212 -0.83 -8.48 -7.87
CA ALA A 212 -0.57 -7.13 -8.35
C ALA A 212 -1.56 -6.84 -9.47
N ILE A 213 -2.54 -5.98 -9.21
CA ILE A 213 -3.64 -5.68 -10.13
C ILE A 213 -3.39 -4.30 -10.71
N ALA A 214 -3.38 -4.16 -12.03
CA ALA A 214 -3.24 -2.86 -12.67
C ALA A 214 -4.43 -1.94 -12.30
N VAL A 215 -4.14 -0.69 -11.97
CA VAL A 215 -5.13 0.33 -11.64
C VAL A 215 -4.88 1.55 -12.51
N ASP A 216 -5.90 1.96 -13.25
CA ASP A 216 -5.85 3.12 -14.13
C ASP A 216 -6.33 4.38 -13.37
N GLY A 217 -5.49 5.42 -13.34
CA GLY A 217 -5.84 6.71 -12.73
C GLY A 217 -6.96 7.48 -13.46
N ASN A 218 -7.27 7.10 -14.71
CA ASN A 218 -8.38 7.64 -15.51
C ASN A 218 -9.64 6.77 -15.45
N ALA A 219 -9.67 5.77 -14.56
CA ALA A 219 -10.78 4.83 -14.49
C ALA A 219 -12.08 5.46 -13.98
N LEU A 220 -12.00 6.56 -13.22
CA LEU A 220 -13.14 7.20 -12.58
C LEU A 220 -13.14 8.72 -12.82
N PRO A 221 -14.31 9.34 -13.06
CA PRO A 221 -14.43 10.79 -13.00
C PRO A 221 -14.08 11.29 -11.59
N TRP A 222 -13.38 12.42 -11.52
CA TRP A 222 -12.82 12.95 -10.28
C TRP A 222 -13.85 13.14 -9.15
N HIS A 223 -15.06 13.60 -9.47
CA HIS A 223 -16.13 13.83 -8.48
C HIS A 223 -16.66 12.53 -7.87
N TYR A 224 -16.76 11.44 -8.65
CA TYR A 224 -17.12 10.12 -8.12
C TYR A 224 -15.99 9.50 -7.31
N ALA A 225 -14.73 9.70 -7.73
CA ALA A 225 -13.56 9.31 -6.95
C ALA A 225 -13.54 10.00 -5.58
N LYS A 226 -13.74 11.33 -5.55
CA LYS A 226 -13.83 12.13 -4.32
C LYS A 226 -14.97 11.64 -3.43
N PHE A 227 -16.16 11.47 -4.01
CA PHE A 227 -17.32 10.96 -3.29
C PHE A 227 -17.04 9.60 -2.62
N TYR A 228 -16.43 8.68 -3.35
CA TYR A 228 -16.12 7.35 -2.81
C TYR A 228 -15.08 7.40 -1.68
N VAL A 229 -14.02 8.19 -1.83
CA VAL A 229 -13.03 8.41 -0.76
C VAL A 229 -13.71 8.94 0.51
N GLU A 230 -14.62 9.91 0.38
CA GLU A 230 -15.36 10.46 1.53
C GLU A 230 -16.31 9.44 2.17
N LEU A 231 -16.95 8.57 1.39
CA LEU A 231 -17.76 7.47 1.96
C LEU A 231 -16.90 6.48 2.77
N VAL A 232 -15.72 6.13 2.26
CA VAL A 232 -14.79 5.27 3.00
C VAL A 232 -14.32 5.98 4.28
N ARG A 233 -13.99 7.27 4.20
CA ARG A 233 -13.62 8.08 5.38
C ARG A 233 -14.75 8.15 6.41
N ALA A 234 -15.99 8.18 5.97
CA ALA A 234 -17.18 8.17 6.82
C ALA A 234 -17.53 6.80 7.43
N ASP A 235 -16.77 5.75 7.11
CA ASP A 235 -17.08 4.35 7.48
C ASP A 235 -18.52 4.00 7.08
N SER A 236 -18.84 4.34 5.83
CA SER A 236 -20.19 4.20 5.29
C SER A 236 -20.51 2.76 4.95
N ARG A 237 -21.70 2.30 5.36
CA ARG A 237 -22.23 0.99 4.95
C ARG A 237 -22.52 0.91 3.44
N TYR A 238 -22.62 2.04 2.76
CA TYR A 238 -22.88 2.09 1.32
C TYR A 238 -21.61 1.98 0.49
N ALA A 239 -20.42 2.07 1.10
CA ALA A 239 -19.15 2.03 0.39
C ALA A 239 -19.02 0.75 -0.46
N GLU A 240 -19.47 -0.41 0.02
CA GLU A 240 -19.40 -1.66 -0.76
C GLU A 240 -20.27 -1.63 -2.02
N THR A 241 -21.52 -1.18 -1.90
CA THR A 241 -22.45 -1.06 -3.04
C THR A 241 -21.94 -0.04 -4.05
N VAL A 242 -21.48 1.12 -3.57
CA VAL A 242 -20.93 2.17 -4.43
C VAL A 242 -19.65 1.68 -5.13
N ALA A 243 -18.76 0.99 -4.42
CA ALA A 243 -17.58 0.38 -5.03
C ALA A 243 -17.95 -0.61 -6.15
N SER A 244 -19.01 -1.41 -5.94
CA SER A 244 -19.46 -2.37 -6.96
C SER A 244 -19.99 -1.68 -8.23
N SER A 245 -20.77 -0.60 -8.07
CA SER A 245 -21.25 0.21 -9.20
C SER A 245 -20.10 0.93 -9.92
N LEU A 246 -19.15 1.50 -9.17
CA LEU A 246 -17.97 2.16 -9.73
C LEU A 246 -17.06 1.16 -10.46
N LEU A 247 -16.81 -0.02 -9.90
CA LEU A 247 -16.05 -1.07 -10.58
C LEU A 247 -16.72 -1.48 -11.90
N THR A 248 -18.06 -1.60 -11.90
CA THR A 248 -18.81 -1.90 -13.13
C THR A 248 -18.61 -0.78 -14.16
N TYR A 249 -18.74 0.49 -13.75
CA TYR A 249 -18.44 1.62 -14.61
C TYR A 249 -17.01 1.58 -15.17
N MET A 250 -16.00 1.30 -14.34
CA MET A 250 -14.60 1.21 -14.78
C MET A 250 -14.42 0.15 -15.88
N ASN A 251 -15.16 -0.96 -15.80
CA ASN A 251 -15.06 -2.09 -16.73
C ASN A 251 -15.79 -1.86 -18.06
N ILE A 252 -17.02 -1.31 -18.04
CA ILE A 252 -17.86 -1.19 -19.25
C ILE A 252 -18.10 0.25 -19.71
N ARG A 253 -17.63 1.24 -18.93
CA ARG A 253 -17.76 2.69 -19.17
C ARG A 253 -19.20 3.17 -19.40
N ASP A 254 -20.16 2.49 -18.78
CA ASP A 254 -21.59 2.80 -18.85
C ASP A 254 -22.00 3.87 -17.81
N PRO A 255 -22.35 5.11 -18.22
CA PRO A 255 -22.75 6.17 -17.31
C PRO A 255 -24.00 5.84 -16.47
N ALA A 256 -24.84 4.90 -16.90
CA ALA A 256 -26.02 4.48 -16.11
C ALA A 256 -25.63 4.01 -14.70
N ARG A 257 -24.44 3.42 -14.54
CA ARG A 257 -23.91 2.97 -13.23
C ARG A 257 -23.60 4.13 -12.29
N LEU A 258 -23.21 5.28 -12.83
CA LEU A 258 -22.98 6.49 -12.04
C LEU A 258 -24.32 7.11 -11.59
N TYR A 259 -25.31 7.17 -12.49
CA TYR A 259 -26.67 7.59 -12.15
C TYR A 259 -27.33 6.68 -11.10
N GLU A 260 -27.08 5.36 -11.15
CA GLU A 260 -27.56 4.42 -10.13
C GLU A 260 -27.03 4.76 -8.74
N ILE A 261 -25.75 5.17 -8.62
CA ILE A 261 -25.16 5.61 -7.35
C ILE A 261 -25.93 6.82 -6.83
N VAL A 262 -26.06 7.86 -7.64
CA VAL A 262 -26.75 9.09 -7.27
C VAL A 262 -28.19 8.80 -6.85
N ARG A 263 -28.95 8.07 -7.67
CA ARG A 263 -30.35 7.72 -7.39
C ARG A 263 -30.49 6.95 -6.08
N ASN A 264 -29.67 5.92 -5.86
CA ASN A 264 -29.77 5.07 -4.68
C ASN A 264 -29.38 5.82 -3.40
N MET A 265 -28.36 6.68 -3.48
CA MET A 265 -27.91 7.49 -2.35
C MET A 265 -28.90 8.61 -2.03
N THR A 266 -29.50 9.26 -3.02
CA THR A 266 -30.58 10.26 -2.81
C THR A 266 -31.80 9.60 -2.17
N TYR A 267 -32.22 8.43 -2.64
CA TYR A 267 -33.30 7.68 -2.01
C TYR A 267 -33.00 7.30 -0.55
N ALA A 268 -31.74 6.99 -0.23
CA ALA A 268 -31.32 6.76 1.14
C ALA A 268 -31.35 8.05 1.97
N LYS A 269 -31.01 9.21 1.38
CA LYS A 269 -31.10 10.54 2.01
C LYS A 269 -32.53 10.90 2.35
N ASP A 270 -33.46 10.75 1.40
CA ASP A 270 -34.89 11.07 1.56
C ASP A 270 -35.57 10.21 2.63
N ARG A 271 -35.00 9.04 2.92
CA ARG A 271 -35.46 8.12 3.96
C ARG A 271 -34.70 8.27 5.28
N GLU A 272 -33.90 9.34 5.42
CA GLU A 272 -33.09 9.63 6.61
C GLU A 272 -32.14 8.47 6.99
N LYS A 273 -31.70 7.70 5.99
CA LYS A 273 -30.81 6.55 6.16
C LYS A 273 -29.33 6.88 5.96
N LEU A 274 -29.01 8.13 5.63
CA LEU A 274 -27.64 8.62 5.52
C LEU A 274 -27.23 9.34 6.81
N LYS A 275 -25.99 9.12 7.22
CA LYS A 275 -25.34 9.92 8.26
C LYS A 275 -25.03 11.33 7.71
N GLU A 276 -24.74 12.27 8.59
CA GLU A 276 -24.37 13.65 8.26
C GLU A 276 -23.25 13.71 7.21
N ARG A 277 -22.11 13.05 7.48
CA ARG A 277 -20.96 13.02 6.53
C ARG A 277 -21.29 12.38 5.18
N GLU A 278 -22.16 11.37 5.16
CA GLU A 278 -22.61 10.74 3.91
C GLU A 278 -23.52 11.69 3.11
N THR A 279 -24.34 12.45 3.82
CA THR A 279 -25.23 13.47 3.24
C THR A 279 -24.43 14.64 2.67
N GLU A 280 -23.39 15.09 3.38
CA GLU A 280 -22.47 16.12 2.88
C GLU A 280 -21.74 15.66 1.61
N ALA A 281 -21.18 14.44 1.64
CA ALA A 281 -20.51 13.86 0.47
C ALA A 281 -21.46 13.76 -0.74
N LEU A 282 -22.69 13.28 -0.53
CA LEU A 282 -23.70 13.19 -1.59
C LEU A 282 -24.11 14.58 -2.11
N SER A 283 -24.28 15.56 -1.22
CA SER A 283 -24.71 16.90 -1.63
C SER A 283 -23.65 17.57 -2.52
N ARG A 284 -22.36 17.42 -2.20
CA ARG A 284 -21.26 17.88 -3.07
C ARG A 284 -21.24 17.18 -4.43
N LEU A 285 -21.54 15.87 -4.47
CA LEU A 285 -21.65 15.14 -5.73
C LEU A 285 -22.82 15.68 -6.59
N LEU A 286 -23.98 15.89 -5.98
CA LEU A 286 -25.17 16.41 -6.64
C LEU A 286 -24.97 17.84 -7.18
N GLU A 287 -24.30 18.71 -6.42
CA GLU A 287 -23.95 20.07 -6.85
C GLU A 287 -23.09 20.04 -8.13
N TYR A 288 -22.15 19.09 -8.21
CA TYR A 288 -21.32 18.91 -9.39
C TYR A 288 -22.15 18.42 -10.59
N GLU A 289 -22.98 17.39 -10.40
CA GLU A 289 -23.88 16.86 -11.44
C GLU A 289 -24.89 17.90 -11.96
N ALA A 290 -25.28 18.87 -11.12
CA ALA A 290 -26.17 19.97 -11.48
C ALA A 290 -25.49 21.12 -12.26
N GLY A 291 -24.20 21.00 -12.58
CA GLY A 291 -23.44 21.98 -13.37
C GLY A 291 -22.50 22.87 -12.54
N GLY A 292 -22.17 22.48 -11.30
CA GLY A 292 -21.15 23.16 -10.51
C GLY A 292 -19.76 23.11 -11.18
N LYS A 293 -19.10 24.26 -11.32
CA LYS A 293 -17.69 24.35 -11.73
C LYS A 293 -16.76 24.12 -10.53
N GLU A 294 -15.59 23.57 -10.80
CA GLU A 294 -14.50 23.34 -9.84
C GLU A 294 -14.16 24.62 -9.06
N SER A 295 -14.16 24.51 -7.73
CA SER A 295 -13.34 25.37 -6.88
C SER A 295 -12.07 24.57 -6.57
N ASP A 296 -10.94 25.01 -7.14
CA ASP A 296 -9.59 24.46 -6.89
C ASP A 296 -9.24 24.42 -5.39
#